data_AF-A0A7R8XBE5-F1
#
_entry.id   AF-A0A7R8XBE5-F1
#
_cell.length_a   1.000
_cell.length_b   1.000
_cell.length_c   1.000
_cell.angle_alpha   90.00
_cell.angle_beta   90.00
_cell.angle_gamma   90.00
#
_symmetry.space_group_name_H-M   'P 1'
#
loop_
_entity.id
_entity.type
_entity.pdbx_description
1 polymer ?
#
loop_
_entity_poly.entity_id
_entity_poly.type
_entity_poly.pdbx_seq_one_letter_code
_entity_poly.pdbx_strand_id
1 'polypeptide(L)'
;MVLTRQATAATEGRAALALTDLPYRSPRPSTSTAQVQEKLHILSLPPEILEHIIDFLPYQEVAHVRLVSKRFNDVAGGLLTATFQRLLHQMQQEYHIIRAQMPRRESARRSHPLARKWDIYETLSMRLSLLQMTLGKHLDLNHIPFFPGEILDEVFRILHYIQVTPNIENLRAFKLTDELFDLSEMAMEYFKEKIEPALPEISYFNSEFWDFTFSGLPG
;
A
#
# COMPACT_ATOMS: atom_id res chain seq x y z
N MET A 1 -7.98 64.26 -1.50
CA MET A 1 -7.82 65.43 -2.38
C MET A 1 -6.61 66.21 -1.92
N VAL A 2 -5.62 66.29 -2.80
CA VAL A 2 -4.34 66.99 -2.69
C VAL A 2 -4.57 68.51 -2.76
N LEU A 3 -3.79 69.32 -2.03
CA LEU A 3 -3.12 70.55 -2.54
C LEU A 3 -2.23 71.15 -1.43
N THR A 4 -0.90 70.98 -1.47
CA THR A 4 0.14 71.85 -2.07
C THR A 4 0.60 73.00 -1.16
N ARG A 5 1.90 73.04 -0.82
CA ARG A 5 2.78 74.19 -1.10
C ARG A 5 4.26 73.89 -0.84
N GLN A 6 5.07 74.27 -1.84
CA GLN A 6 6.52 74.20 -1.94
C GLN A 6 7.20 75.43 -1.30
N ALA A 7 8.48 75.27 -0.94
CA ALA A 7 9.56 76.28 -0.99
C ALA A 7 10.90 75.49 -1.09
N THR A 8 11.70 75.48 -2.17
CA THR A 8 12.69 76.49 -2.68
C THR A 8 13.66 76.99 -1.58
N ALA A 9 14.99 77.05 -1.70
CA ALA A 9 15.96 76.94 -2.79
C ALA A 9 17.41 76.80 -2.23
N ALA A 10 18.37 76.62 -3.15
CA ALA A 10 19.80 76.99 -3.11
C ALA A 10 20.82 76.08 -2.40
N THR A 11 22.09 75.96 -2.79
CA THR A 11 22.89 76.07 -4.03
C THR A 11 24.34 75.85 -3.55
N GLU A 12 25.06 74.95 -4.23
CA GLU A 12 26.53 74.85 -4.42
C GLU A 12 27.52 74.89 -3.23
N GLY A 13 28.57 74.06 -3.30
CA GLY A 13 29.82 74.36 -2.60
C GLY A 13 30.73 73.18 -2.26
N ARG A 14 31.61 72.84 -3.21
CA ARG A 14 32.76 71.92 -3.14
C ARG A 14 33.55 71.97 -1.82
N ALA A 15 34.05 70.82 -1.35
CA ALA A 15 35.49 70.57 -1.16
C ALA A 15 35.71 69.18 -0.56
N ALA A 16 36.68 68.47 -1.13
CA ALA A 16 37.15 67.16 -0.73
C ALA A 16 38.31 67.25 0.30
N LEU A 17 38.59 66.09 0.90
CA LEU A 17 39.84 65.66 1.57
C LEU A 17 40.00 66.03 3.05
N ALA A 18 39.94 65.01 3.93
CA ALA A 18 41.15 64.41 4.51
C ALA A 18 40.79 63.28 5.49
N LEU A 19 41.49 62.16 5.33
CA LEU A 19 41.50 60.97 6.19
C LEU A 19 42.24 61.24 7.51
N THR A 20 41.79 60.60 8.60
CA THR A 20 42.61 60.07 9.73
C THR A 20 41.67 59.22 10.60
N ASP A 21 41.67 57.90 10.40
CA ASP A 21 42.36 56.89 11.23
C ASP A 21 41.67 56.56 12.56
N LEU A 22 40.77 55.57 12.51
CA LEU A 22 40.45 54.69 13.64
C LEU A 22 40.54 53.24 13.14
N PRO A 23 41.25 52.33 13.83
CA PRO A 23 41.42 50.98 13.35
C PRO A 23 40.10 50.22 13.53
N TYR A 24 39.36 50.05 12.44
CA TYR A 24 38.27 49.08 12.36
C TYR A 24 38.89 47.68 12.45
N ARG A 25 38.75 47.07 13.62
CA ARG A 25 39.09 45.68 13.89
C ARG A 25 38.28 44.78 12.96
N SER A 26 38.93 44.26 11.92
CA SER A 26 38.35 43.27 11.01
C SER A 26 37.84 42.07 11.83
N PRO A 27 36.59 41.61 11.63
CA PRO A 27 36.20 40.29 12.13
C PRO A 27 37.04 39.26 11.38
N ARG A 28 37.76 38.42 12.12
CA ARG A 28 38.43 37.24 11.56
C ARG A 28 37.39 36.41 10.80
N PRO A 29 37.67 35.88 9.60
CA PRO A 29 36.88 34.80 9.06
C PRO A 29 37.16 33.58 9.93
N SER A 30 36.30 33.33 10.91
CA SER A 30 36.18 32.00 11.47
C SER A 30 35.64 31.12 10.36
N THR A 31 36.53 30.40 9.69
CA THR A 31 36.20 29.14 9.00
C THR A 31 35.67 28.19 10.07
N SER A 32 34.41 28.39 10.43
CA SER A 32 33.60 27.35 11.04
C SER A 32 33.35 26.38 9.89
N THR A 33 34.08 25.27 9.89
CA THR A 33 33.62 24.06 9.21
C THR A 33 32.28 23.70 9.84
N ALA A 34 31.21 24.31 9.35
CA ALA A 34 29.85 23.89 9.61
C ALA A 34 29.75 22.50 9.01
N GLN A 35 30.00 21.48 9.84
CA GLN A 35 29.52 20.15 9.55
C GLN A 35 27.99 20.27 9.52
N VAL A 36 27.45 20.47 8.32
CA VAL A 36 26.05 20.23 8.04
C VAL A 36 25.88 18.74 8.28
N GLN A 37 25.50 18.39 9.50
CA GLN A 37 25.05 17.05 9.80
C GLN A 37 23.72 16.90 9.07
N GLU A 38 23.80 16.50 7.80
CA GLU A 38 22.64 16.09 7.03
C GLU A 38 22.00 14.93 7.79
N LYS A 39 20.96 15.25 8.58
CA LYS A 39 20.06 14.23 9.13
C LYS A 39 19.48 13.52 7.91
N LEU A 40 19.97 12.31 7.64
CA LEU A 40 19.36 11.42 6.67
C LEU A 40 17.90 11.26 7.06
N HIS A 41 17.03 11.90 6.29
CA HIS A 41 15.60 11.85 6.52
C HIS A 41 15.09 10.57 5.88
N ILE A 42 14.30 9.77 6.59
CA ILE A 42 13.76 8.52 6.02
C ILE A 42 13.02 8.76 4.69
N LEU A 43 12.42 9.94 4.53
CA LEU A 43 11.76 10.35 3.30
C LEU A 43 12.70 10.78 2.17
N SER A 44 14.02 10.84 2.36
CA SER A 44 15.00 11.06 1.29
C SER A 44 15.56 9.76 0.70
N LEU A 45 15.26 8.60 1.29
CA LEU A 45 15.64 7.29 0.74
C LEU A 45 14.88 7.01 -0.56
N PRO A 46 15.41 6.26 -1.53
CA PRO A 46 14.64 5.78 -2.69
C PRO A 46 13.40 4.99 -2.27
N PRO A 47 12.31 5.00 -3.06
CA PRO A 47 11.07 4.31 -2.71
C PRO A 47 11.26 2.80 -2.52
N GLU A 48 12.18 2.17 -3.25
CA GLU A 48 12.48 0.73 -3.17
C GLU A 48 13.09 0.36 -1.81
N ILE A 49 13.95 1.23 -1.28
CA ILE A 49 14.54 1.05 0.05
C ILE A 49 13.48 1.24 1.13
N LEU A 50 12.59 2.21 0.94
CA LEU A 50 11.49 2.45 1.86
C LEU A 50 10.51 1.28 1.88
N GLU A 51 10.18 0.74 0.70
CA GLU A 51 9.37 -0.47 0.54
C GLU A 51 10.01 -1.65 1.26
N HIS A 52 11.31 -1.88 1.04
CA HIS A 52 12.02 -2.97 1.69
C HIS A 52 12.05 -2.85 3.22
N ILE A 53 12.14 -1.64 3.77
CA ILE A 53 12.04 -1.42 5.22
C ILE A 53 10.64 -1.76 5.73
N ILE A 54 9.60 -1.36 4.99
CA ILE A 54 8.19 -1.56 5.37
C ILE A 54 7.79 -3.04 5.25
N ASP A 55 8.39 -3.80 4.32
CA ASP A 55 8.13 -5.23 4.09
C ASP A 55 8.50 -6.13 5.29
N PHE A 56 9.27 -5.62 6.25
CA PHE A 56 9.54 -6.31 7.52
C PHE A 56 8.41 -6.20 8.55
N LEU A 57 7.40 -5.36 8.29
CA LEU A 57 6.24 -5.18 9.16
C LEU A 57 5.10 -6.13 8.76
N PRO A 58 4.25 -6.58 9.70
CA PRO A 58 3.01 -7.26 9.34
C PRO A 58 2.13 -6.32 8.51
N TYR A 59 1.36 -6.88 7.59
CA TYR A 59 0.60 -6.09 6.62
C TYR A 59 -0.45 -5.20 7.29
N GLN A 60 -0.97 -5.58 8.46
CA GLN A 60 -1.80 -4.71 9.29
C GLN A 60 -1.09 -3.39 9.65
N GLU A 61 0.18 -3.45 10.05
CA GLU A 61 0.98 -2.25 10.34
C GLU A 61 1.36 -1.49 9.06
N VAL A 62 1.64 -2.20 7.97
CA VAL A 62 1.83 -1.58 6.64
C VAL A 62 0.62 -0.74 6.25
N ALA A 63 -0.60 -1.22 6.53
CA ALA A 63 -1.83 -0.47 6.30
C ALA A 63 -1.91 0.80 7.17
N HIS A 64 -1.46 0.76 8.43
CA HIS A 64 -1.41 1.93 9.31
C HIS A 64 -0.36 2.96 8.88
N VAL A 65 0.80 2.51 8.37
CA VAL A 65 1.89 3.40 7.89
C VAL A 65 1.41 4.34 6.78
N ARG A 66 0.39 3.96 6.03
CA ARG A 66 -0.24 4.81 4.99
C ARG A 66 -0.76 6.14 5.55
N LEU A 67 -1.15 6.20 6.82
CA LEU A 67 -1.68 7.41 7.46
C LEU A 67 -0.58 8.43 7.82
N VAL A 68 0.70 8.05 7.76
CA VAL A 68 1.81 8.89 8.22
C VAL A 68 2.15 10.01 7.24
N SER A 69 2.23 9.70 5.93
CA SER A 69 2.54 10.70 4.90
C SER A 69 2.10 10.24 3.51
N LYS A 70 1.98 11.16 2.55
CA LYS A 70 1.69 10.82 1.14
C LYS A 70 2.69 9.83 0.56
N ARG A 71 3.98 10.04 0.84
CA ARG A 71 5.05 9.16 0.36
C ARG A 71 4.94 7.74 0.92
N PHE A 72 4.60 7.62 2.21
CA PHE A 72 4.35 6.34 2.84
C PHE A 72 3.07 5.69 2.30
N ASN A 73 2.02 6.45 2.04
CA ASN A 73 0.80 5.94 1.41
C ASN A 73 1.06 5.36 0.03
N ASP A 74 1.84 6.03 -0.81
CA ASP A 74 2.10 5.57 -2.18
C ASP A 74 2.91 4.27 -2.17
N VAL A 75 3.95 4.18 -1.34
CA VAL A 75 4.80 2.99 -1.22
C VAL A 75 4.07 1.83 -0.55
N ALA A 76 3.46 2.05 0.62
CA ALA A 76 2.75 0.99 1.34
C ALA A 76 1.47 0.55 0.60
N GLY A 77 0.77 1.47 -0.07
CA GLY A 77 -0.36 1.13 -0.95
C GLY A 77 0.07 0.25 -2.11
N GLY A 78 1.17 0.61 -2.79
CA GLY A 78 1.77 -0.23 -3.84
C GLY A 78 2.14 -1.62 -3.35
N LEU A 79 2.81 -1.71 -2.18
CA LEU A 79 3.22 -2.98 -1.57
C LEU A 79 2.03 -3.89 -1.23
N LEU A 80 0.98 -3.32 -0.63
CA LEU A 80 -0.25 -4.06 -0.29
C LEU A 80 -0.96 -4.57 -1.53
N THR A 81 -1.15 -3.70 -2.54
CA THR A 81 -1.81 -4.08 -3.80
C THR A 81 -1.00 -5.14 -4.55
N ALA A 82 0.31 -4.96 -4.68
CA ALA A 82 1.18 -5.93 -5.34
C ALA A 82 1.16 -7.29 -4.62
N THR A 83 1.19 -7.28 -3.29
CA THR A 83 1.11 -8.50 -2.48
C THR A 83 -0.24 -9.20 -2.61
N PHE A 84 -1.34 -8.45 -2.55
CA PHE A 84 -2.67 -9.00 -2.76
C PHE A 84 -2.81 -9.67 -4.13
N GLN A 85 -2.37 -8.99 -5.20
CA GLN A 85 -2.39 -9.57 -6.55
C GLN A 85 -1.55 -10.84 -6.63
N ARG A 86 -0.33 -10.83 -6.08
CA ARG A 86 0.55 -12.00 -6.05
C ARG A 86 -0.10 -13.18 -5.32
N LEU A 87 -0.70 -12.95 -4.14
CA LEU A 87 -1.40 -13.98 -3.39
C LEU A 87 -2.61 -14.52 -4.14
N LEU A 88 -3.41 -13.64 -4.75
CA LEU A 88 -4.56 -14.04 -5.57
C LEU A 88 -4.16 -15.01 -6.68
N HIS A 89 -3.14 -14.64 -7.47
CA HIS A 89 -2.63 -15.49 -8.56
C HIS A 89 -2.05 -16.80 -8.03
N GLN A 90 -1.27 -16.74 -6.94
CA GLN A 90 -0.69 -17.94 -6.34
C GLN A 90 -1.78 -18.91 -5.86
N MET A 91 -2.83 -18.42 -5.19
CA MET A 91 -3.91 -19.27 -4.69
C MET A 91 -4.72 -19.90 -5.83
N GLN A 92 -5.00 -19.13 -6.89
CA GLN A 92 -5.68 -19.65 -8.08
C GLN A 92 -4.85 -20.74 -8.78
N GLN A 93 -3.55 -20.51 -8.96
CA GLN A 93 -2.65 -21.49 -9.58
C GLN A 93 -2.59 -22.79 -8.78
N GLU A 94 -2.35 -22.70 -7.46
CA GLU A 94 -2.32 -23.87 -6.58
C GLU A 94 -3.66 -24.61 -6.57
N TYR A 95 -4.79 -23.88 -6.56
CA TYR A 95 -6.11 -24.47 -6.68
C TYR A 95 -6.26 -25.29 -7.97
N HIS A 96 -5.86 -24.75 -9.12
CA HIS A 96 -5.94 -25.45 -10.40
C HIS A 96 -5.05 -26.70 -10.44
N ILE A 97 -3.83 -26.62 -9.89
CA ILE A 97 -2.89 -27.75 -9.81
C ILE A 97 -3.48 -28.87 -8.95
N ILE A 98 -4.02 -28.54 -7.77
CA ILE A 98 -4.62 -29.53 -6.87
C ILE A 98 -5.89 -30.11 -7.50
N ARG A 99 -6.73 -29.27 -8.12
CA ARG A 99 -7.96 -29.71 -8.80
C ARG A 99 -7.67 -30.74 -9.89
N ALA A 100 -6.56 -30.59 -10.64
CA ALA A 100 -6.15 -31.54 -11.66
C ALA A 100 -5.76 -32.93 -11.10
N GLN A 101 -5.32 -32.98 -9.84
CA GLN A 101 -4.95 -34.23 -9.15
C GLN A 101 -6.15 -34.88 -8.44
N MET A 102 -7.28 -34.18 -8.32
CA MET A 102 -8.45 -34.67 -7.59
C MET A 102 -9.32 -35.61 -8.44
N PRO A 103 -9.87 -36.69 -7.84
CA PRO A 103 -10.80 -37.58 -8.53
C PRO A 103 -12.07 -36.85 -9.01
N ARG A 104 -12.56 -37.17 -10.22
CA ARG A 104 -13.81 -36.57 -10.74
C ARG A 104 -15.05 -36.94 -9.93
N ARG A 105 -15.09 -38.11 -9.28
CA ARG A 105 -16.24 -38.56 -8.47
C ARG A 105 -16.18 -38.02 -7.04
N GLU A 106 -17.26 -37.37 -6.60
CA GLU A 106 -17.38 -36.74 -5.28
C GLU A 106 -17.13 -37.71 -4.11
N SER A 107 -17.64 -38.95 -4.20
CA SER A 107 -17.43 -39.97 -3.16
C SER A 107 -15.96 -40.35 -2.98
N ALA A 108 -15.17 -40.34 -4.05
CA ALA A 108 -13.73 -40.60 -4.01
C ALA A 108 -12.92 -39.37 -3.57
N ARG A 109 -13.45 -38.16 -3.75
CA ARG A 109 -12.80 -36.92 -3.27
C ARG A 109 -12.78 -36.87 -1.75
N ARG A 110 -13.89 -37.20 -1.08
CA ARG A 110 -14.00 -37.07 0.39
C ARG A 110 -13.04 -37.97 1.17
N SER A 111 -12.63 -39.09 0.58
CA SER A 111 -11.64 -40.00 1.16
C SER A 111 -10.21 -39.78 0.64
N HIS A 112 -9.99 -38.76 -0.19
CA HIS A 112 -8.68 -38.50 -0.79
C HIS A 112 -7.75 -37.76 0.19
N PRO A 113 -6.46 -38.12 0.29
CA PRO A 113 -5.49 -37.41 1.15
C PRO A 113 -5.43 -35.90 0.92
N LEU A 114 -5.58 -35.47 -0.34
CA LEU A 114 -5.55 -34.04 -0.71
C LEU A 114 -6.88 -33.30 -0.51
N ALA A 115 -7.95 -33.97 -0.10
CA ALA A 115 -9.28 -33.34 -0.02
C ALA A 115 -9.30 -32.11 0.88
N ARG A 116 -8.65 -32.19 2.04
CA ARG A 116 -8.58 -31.06 2.99
C ARG A 116 -7.73 -29.92 2.48
N LYS A 117 -6.60 -30.23 1.84
CA LYS A 117 -5.76 -29.22 1.20
C LYS A 117 -6.57 -28.52 0.10
N TRP A 118 -7.30 -29.28 -0.72
CA TRP A 118 -8.19 -28.75 -1.76
C TRP A 118 -9.27 -27.82 -1.19
N ASP A 119 -10.01 -28.23 -0.15
CA ASP A 119 -11.05 -27.41 0.51
C ASP A 119 -10.47 -26.04 0.95
N ILE A 120 -9.26 -26.04 1.52
CA ILE A 120 -8.62 -24.81 2.01
C ILE A 120 -8.20 -23.90 0.84
N TYR A 121 -7.50 -24.41 -0.18
CA TYR A 121 -7.09 -23.60 -1.32
C TYR A 121 -8.28 -23.09 -2.14
N GLU A 122 -9.35 -23.87 -2.24
CA GLU A 122 -10.60 -23.43 -2.85
C GLU A 122 -11.19 -22.25 -2.08
N THR A 123 -11.30 -22.37 -0.75
CA THR A 123 -11.82 -21.31 0.12
C THR A 123 -10.97 -20.05 0.01
N LEU A 124 -9.63 -20.17 0.10
CA LEU A 124 -8.70 -19.04 -0.06
C LEU A 124 -8.86 -18.35 -1.41
N SER A 125 -8.86 -19.13 -2.50
CA SER A 125 -9.01 -18.61 -3.86
C SER A 125 -10.34 -17.89 -4.04
N MET A 126 -11.43 -18.46 -3.53
CA MET A 126 -12.77 -17.86 -3.61
C MET A 126 -12.86 -16.55 -2.83
N ARG A 127 -12.38 -16.51 -1.58
CA ARG A 127 -12.42 -15.30 -0.74
C ARG A 127 -11.57 -14.17 -1.32
N LEU A 128 -10.35 -14.47 -1.76
CA LEU A 128 -9.49 -13.48 -2.41
C LEU A 128 -10.06 -12.97 -3.73
N SER A 129 -10.67 -13.85 -4.53
CA SER A 129 -11.33 -13.43 -5.77
C SER A 129 -12.52 -12.52 -5.50
N LEU A 130 -13.33 -12.82 -4.48
CA LEU A 130 -14.46 -11.98 -4.09
C LEU A 130 -13.99 -10.59 -3.62
N LEU A 131 -12.94 -10.52 -2.80
CA LEU A 131 -12.30 -9.26 -2.43
C LEU A 131 -11.79 -8.48 -3.64
N GLN A 132 -11.17 -9.15 -4.62
CA GLN A 132 -10.75 -8.51 -5.87
C GLN A 132 -11.94 -7.96 -6.65
N MET A 133 -13.06 -8.69 -6.71
CA MET A 133 -14.26 -8.20 -7.39
C MET A 133 -14.85 -6.95 -6.71
N THR A 134 -14.83 -6.90 -5.38
CA THR A 134 -15.38 -5.78 -4.61
C THR A 134 -14.46 -4.56 -4.60
N LEU A 135 -13.16 -4.76 -4.37
CA LEU A 135 -12.19 -3.70 -4.12
C LEU A 135 -11.34 -3.36 -5.35
N GLY A 136 -11.18 -4.29 -6.29
CA GLY A 136 -10.16 -4.26 -7.35
C GLY A 136 -10.16 -2.98 -8.18
N LYS A 137 -11.35 -2.51 -8.60
CA LYS A 137 -11.52 -1.25 -9.35
C LYS A 137 -10.89 -0.03 -8.68
N HIS A 138 -10.77 -0.03 -7.36
CA HIS A 138 -10.21 1.08 -6.60
C HIS A 138 -8.81 0.78 -6.03
N LEU A 139 -8.43 -0.50 -5.92
CA LEU A 139 -7.07 -0.91 -5.54
C LEU A 139 -6.05 -0.54 -6.61
N ASP A 140 -6.36 -0.78 -7.89
CA ASP A 140 -5.44 -0.54 -9.00
C ASP A 140 -5.11 0.96 -9.18
N LEU A 141 -6.00 1.84 -8.72
CA LEU A 141 -5.81 3.28 -8.79
C LEU A 141 -5.13 3.87 -7.55
N ASN A 142 -4.83 3.07 -6.52
CA ASN A 142 -4.45 3.55 -5.18
C ASN A 142 -5.44 4.59 -4.59
N HIS A 143 -6.69 4.58 -5.08
CA HIS A 143 -7.71 5.55 -4.69
C HIS A 143 -8.42 5.18 -3.39
N ILE A 144 -8.29 3.93 -2.92
CA ILE A 144 -8.80 3.55 -1.60
C ILE A 144 -7.74 3.88 -0.55
N PRO A 145 -8.02 4.75 0.45
CA PRO A 145 -7.13 4.97 1.59
C PRO A 145 -7.03 3.75 2.52
N PHE A 146 -7.78 2.68 2.25
CA PHE A 146 -7.99 1.54 3.12
C PHE A 146 -7.73 0.24 2.36
N PHE A 147 -6.83 -0.57 2.89
CA PHE A 147 -6.74 -1.99 2.59
C PHE A 147 -6.58 -2.70 3.93
N PRO A 148 -7.41 -3.70 4.26
CA PRO A 148 -7.31 -4.45 5.51
C PRO A 148 -6.09 -5.37 5.45
N GLY A 149 -4.92 -4.86 5.86
CA GLY A 149 -3.66 -5.61 5.83
C GLY A 149 -3.71 -6.94 6.58
N GLU A 150 -4.52 -7.01 7.63
CA GLU A 150 -4.79 -8.20 8.44
C GLU A 150 -5.29 -9.40 7.60
N ILE A 151 -5.98 -9.15 6.47
CA ILE A 151 -6.37 -10.21 5.54
C ILE A 151 -5.15 -10.89 4.91
N LEU A 152 -4.12 -10.13 4.54
CA LEU A 152 -2.90 -10.69 3.95
C LEU A 152 -2.12 -11.48 5.00
N ASP A 153 -2.02 -10.94 6.21
CA ASP A 153 -1.39 -11.60 7.35
C ASP A 153 -2.06 -12.96 7.62
N GLU A 154 -3.40 -12.99 7.62
CA GLU A 154 -4.18 -14.22 7.83
C GLU A 154 -3.97 -15.24 6.71
N VAL A 155 -3.93 -14.82 5.44
CA VAL A 155 -3.62 -15.72 4.31
C VAL A 155 -2.21 -16.31 4.44
N PHE A 156 -1.21 -15.49 4.77
CA PHE A 156 0.16 -15.99 4.98
C PHE A 156 0.24 -16.94 6.17
N ARG A 157 -0.50 -16.67 7.26
CA ARG A 157 -0.61 -17.56 8.42
C ARG A 157 -1.18 -18.93 8.02
N ILE A 158 -2.28 -18.94 7.25
CA ILE A 158 -2.90 -20.17 6.75
C ILE A 158 -1.92 -20.93 5.85
N LEU A 159 -1.23 -20.24 4.93
CA LEU A 159 -0.26 -20.87 4.03
C LEU A 159 0.92 -21.48 4.77
N HIS A 160 1.49 -20.75 5.73
CA HIS A 160 2.55 -21.27 6.57
C HIS A 160 2.10 -22.51 7.36
N TYR A 161 0.88 -22.47 7.90
CA TYR A 161 0.32 -23.60 8.64
C TYR A 161 0.16 -24.87 7.79
N ILE A 162 -0.30 -24.72 6.54
CA ILE A 162 -0.40 -25.82 5.55
C ILE A 162 0.99 -26.40 5.23
N GLN A 163 2.02 -25.55 5.13
CA GLN A 163 3.37 -26.00 4.80
C GLN A 163 4.05 -26.75 5.94
N VAL A 164 3.87 -26.30 7.18
CA VAL A 164 4.57 -26.85 8.35
C VAL A 164 3.85 -28.08 8.93
N THR A 165 2.56 -28.25 8.68
CA THR A 165 1.76 -29.33 9.26
C THR A 165 1.76 -30.59 8.38
N PRO A 166 2.39 -31.70 8.80
CA PRO A 166 2.47 -32.92 7.98
C PRO A 166 1.16 -33.74 7.92
N ASN A 167 0.22 -33.53 8.85
CA ASN A 167 -1.02 -34.33 8.96
C ASN A 167 -2.29 -33.47 8.82
N ILE A 168 -2.42 -32.77 7.68
CA ILE A 168 -3.55 -31.86 7.39
C ILE A 168 -4.90 -32.61 7.34
N GLU A 169 -4.89 -33.92 7.13
CA GLU A 169 -6.08 -34.76 6.99
C GLU A 169 -7.02 -34.73 8.21
N ASN A 170 -6.46 -34.56 9.42
CA ASN A 170 -7.24 -34.48 10.67
C ASN A 170 -7.78 -33.07 10.96
N LEU A 171 -7.44 -32.09 10.12
CA LEU A 171 -7.78 -30.70 10.36
C LEU A 171 -9.19 -30.36 9.84
N ARG A 172 -9.89 -29.54 10.61
CA ARG A 172 -11.16 -28.94 10.17
C ARG A 172 -10.86 -27.68 9.38
N ALA A 173 -10.91 -27.77 8.04
CA ALA A 173 -10.64 -26.66 7.12
C ALA A 173 -11.37 -25.35 7.53
N PHE A 174 -12.67 -25.45 7.89
CA PHE A 174 -13.46 -24.29 8.30
C PHE A 174 -12.89 -23.55 9.51
N LYS A 175 -12.30 -24.24 10.49
CA LYS A 175 -11.70 -23.57 11.66
C LYS A 175 -10.43 -22.78 11.31
N LEU A 176 -9.74 -23.19 10.25
CA LEU A 176 -8.52 -22.54 9.80
C LEU A 176 -8.85 -21.29 8.97
N THR A 177 -9.98 -21.29 8.26
CA THR A 177 -10.37 -20.23 7.33
C THR A 177 -11.46 -19.30 7.88
N ASP A 178 -12.00 -19.56 9.08
CA ASP A 178 -13.09 -18.80 9.70
C ASP A 178 -12.71 -17.31 9.88
N GLU A 179 -11.53 -17.07 10.44
CA GLU A 179 -11.01 -15.72 10.65
C GLU A 179 -10.87 -14.96 9.33
N LEU A 180 -10.35 -15.63 8.29
CA LEU A 180 -10.26 -15.04 6.97
C LEU A 180 -11.64 -14.67 6.43
N PHE A 181 -12.64 -15.53 6.63
CA PHE A 181 -14.00 -15.29 6.20
C PHE A 181 -14.56 -14.03 6.88
N ASP A 182 -14.47 -13.96 8.21
CA ASP A 182 -14.94 -12.84 9.01
C ASP A 182 -14.24 -11.53 8.62
N LEU A 183 -12.91 -11.53 8.55
CA LEU A 183 -12.13 -10.36 8.14
C LEU A 183 -12.51 -9.87 6.74
N SER A 184 -12.72 -10.80 5.80
CA SER A 184 -13.08 -10.44 4.43
C SER A 184 -14.53 -9.96 4.30
N GLU A 185 -15.49 -10.55 5.02
CA GLU A 185 -16.87 -10.02 5.07
C GLU A 185 -16.88 -8.61 5.68
N MET A 186 -16.25 -8.43 6.86
CA MET A 186 -16.17 -7.14 7.53
C MET A 186 -15.53 -6.08 6.63
N ALA A 187 -14.47 -6.42 5.91
CA ALA A 187 -13.81 -5.50 4.99
C ALA A 187 -14.69 -5.09 3.81
N MET A 188 -15.39 -6.04 3.20
CA MET A 188 -16.29 -5.78 2.07
C MET A 188 -17.50 -4.96 2.51
N GLU A 189 -18.10 -5.27 3.65
CA GLU A 189 -19.21 -4.52 4.23
C GLU A 189 -18.79 -3.09 4.55
N TYR A 190 -17.66 -2.93 5.26
CA TYR A 190 -17.12 -1.60 5.58
C TYR A 190 -16.84 -0.79 4.32
N PHE A 191 -16.23 -1.41 3.30
CA PHE A 191 -15.99 -0.76 2.02
C PHE A 191 -17.29 -0.26 1.40
N LYS A 192 -18.29 -1.14 1.26
CA LYS A 192 -19.57 -0.82 0.63
C LYS A 192 -20.36 0.26 1.38
N GLU A 193 -20.34 0.23 2.71
CA GLU A 193 -21.13 1.16 3.52
C GLU A 193 -20.46 2.51 3.76
N LYS A 194 -19.14 2.52 3.95
CA LYS A 194 -18.43 3.70 4.46
C LYS A 194 -17.51 4.34 3.44
N ILE A 195 -16.92 3.53 2.55
CA ILE A 195 -15.89 4.00 1.63
C ILE A 195 -16.48 4.28 0.26
N GLU A 196 -17.14 3.30 -0.35
CA GLU A 196 -17.71 3.39 -1.70
C GLU A 196 -18.57 4.64 -1.91
N PRO A 197 -19.45 5.07 -0.97
CA PRO A 197 -20.26 6.28 -1.15
C PRO A 197 -19.44 7.59 -1.14
N ALA A 198 -18.24 7.57 -0.56
CA ALA A 198 -17.35 8.72 -0.49
C ALA A 198 -16.35 8.77 -1.64
N LEU A 199 -16.26 7.70 -2.45
CA LEU A 199 -15.38 7.66 -3.61
C LEU A 199 -16.02 8.43 -4.78
N PRO A 200 -15.21 9.15 -5.58
CA PRO A 200 -15.71 9.73 -6.83
C PRO A 200 -16.32 8.62 -7.69
N GLU A 201 -17.47 8.86 -8.31
CA GLU A 201 -17.98 7.93 -9.33
C GLU A 201 -16.91 7.75 -10.38
N ILE A 202 -16.35 6.53 -10.46
CA ILE A 202 -15.56 6.11 -11.61
C ILE A 202 -16.57 5.81 -12.72
N SER A 203 -17.18 6.87 -13.27
CA SER A 203 -17.96 6.75 -14.49
C SER A 203 -16.98 6.36 -15.59
N TYR A 204 -17.22 5.22 -16.24
CA TYR A 204 -16.55 4.72 -17.44
C TYR A 204 -15.11 4.23 -17.25
N PHE A 205 -14.95 2.94 -16.94
CA PHE A 205 -14.20 2.00 -17.78
C PHE A 205 -14.39 0.58 -17.22
N ASN A 206 -14.57 -0.40 -18.12
CA ASN A 206 -14.45 -1.84 -17.89
C ASN A 206 -15.65 -2.63 -17.34
N SER A 207 -16.83 -2.47 -17.95
CA SER A 207 -17.70 -3.66 -18.12
C SER A 207 -17.03 -4.70 -19.02
N GLU A 208 -16.22 -4.27 -19.99
CA GLU A 208 -15.64 -5.14 -21.04
C GLU A 208 -14.33 -5.87 -20.62
N PHE A 209 -13.64 -5.45 -19.56
CA PHE A 209 -12.40 -6.12 -19.11
C PHE A 209 -12.68 -7.39 -18.30
N TRP A 210 -13.80 -7.42 -17.57
CA TRP A 210 -14.23 -8.60 -16.82
C TRP A 210 -14.76 -9.70 -17.74
N ASP A 211 -15.35 -9.34 -18.88
CA ASP A 211 -15.78 -10.33 -19.89
C ASP A 211 -14.59 -11.06 -20.54
N PHE A 212 -13.43 -10.40 -20.67
CA PHE A 212 -12.25 -11.00 -21.29
C PHE A 212 -11.48 -11.95 -20.35
N THR A 213 -11.54 -11.72 -19.04
CA THR A 213 -10.84 -12.55 -18.05
C THR A 213 -11.62 -13.82 -17.70
N PHE A 214 -12.94 -13.85 -17.86
CA PHE A 214 -13.79 -15.00 -17.51
C PHE A 214 -14.35 -15.81 -18.70
N SER A 215 -14.26 -15.31 -19.94
CA SER A 215 -14.69 -16.07 -21.14
C SER A 215 -13.68 -17.14 -21.59
N GLY A 216 -12.51 -17.24 -20.96
CA GLY A 216 -11.43 -18.18 -21.30
C GLY A 216 -11.49 -19.56 -20.65
N LEU A 217 -12.51 -19.88 -19.84
CA LEU A 217 -12.66 -21.22 -19.26
C LEU A 217 -13.59 -22.09 -20.14
N PRO A 218 -13.07 -23.11 -20.84
CA PRO A 218 -13.94 -24.05 -21.55
C PRO A 218 -14.68 -24.91 -20.52
N GLY A 219 -16.01 -24.99 -20.69
CA GLY A 219 -16.90 -25.90 -19.97
C GLY A 219 -16.70 -27.36 -20.35
#